data_AF-A0A1Y2W0C4-F1
#
_entry.id   AF-A0A1Y2W0C4-F1
#
_cell.length_a   1.000
_cell.length_b   1.000
_cell.length_c   1.000
_cell.angle_alpha   90.00
_cell.angle_beta   90.00
_cell.angle_gamma   90.00
#
_symmetry.space_group_name_H-M   'P 1'
#
loop_
_entity.id
_entity.type
_entity.pdbx_description
1 polymer ?
#
loop_
_entity_poly.entity_id
_entity_poly.type
_entity_poly.pdbx_seq_one_letter_code
_entity_poly.pdbx_strand_id
1 'polypeptide(L)'
;MALTMPNGTEWQPPPASALNLDPNDEHICELAADWVVNVANDPSDDLKTVGALDAYIIAILPSDATIPDNATLKHWIGSWDPDGDYLNDILAFAVSSDCTGKGDPDVSGEGMIITYFVAAGLATLYLLALLPSRLRIRLPSKLGAVVHAVEESTSTLLDATLIFALSMLGASLFQNYRDLYQYTPDGGQVYFFLVGSQCMSAFSLFPPFILQILSSDLRRNWVRIILWCLSGAFNMIIFIWSAGFNDENVKTTMVDDIFALRCLSQKLLGVQKIVLYTGQALLALGVTCKLLDILYSYFRKRFKEPRLIEKLRLFFHRKEGGLRIIAAFVCSLVMWAQLGTFYMLRQDVNNNTGQDNRNSEWTFGQILSLTTWIPAIVELVTIIFNGPETGLSKKVSRKYQVVRNMKYEGLEHRNTSMQGEGANCHTRVDSGNVESICSRKHMYYQTRAYPACFHNVHVLLNYFLGIL
;
A
#
# COMPACT_ATOMS: atom_id res chain seq x y z
N MET A 1 33.74 36.51 -21.76
CA MET A 1 34.14 37.60 -20.85
C MET A 1 35.59 37.33 -20.48
N ALA A 2 36.52 38.24 -20.74
CA ALA A 2 37.92 38.04 -20.37
C ALA A 2 38.07 38.36 -18.87
N LEU A 3 38.80 37.53 -18.12
CA LEU A 3 39.06 37.73 -16.69
C LEU A 3 40.53 38.13 -16.51
N THR A 4 40.81 39.19 -15.75
CA THR A 4 42.18 39.67 -15.54
C THR A 4 42.85 38.88 -14.42
N MET A 5 43.93 38.15 -14.73
CA MET A 5 44.73 37.44 -13.73
C MET A 5 45.61 38.40 -12.89
N PRO A 6 46.13 38.00 -11.72
CA PRO A 6 46.93 38.87 -10.84
C PRO A 6 48.20 39.46 -11.47
N ASN A 7 48.71 38.84 -12.54
CA ASN A 7 49.87 39.29 -13.32
C ASN A 7 49.49 40.25 -14.47
N GLY A 8 48.21 40.60 -14.62
CA GLY A 8 47.69 41.47 -15.68
C GLY A 8 47.44 40.79 -17.02
N THR A 9 47.66 39.47 -17.16
CA THR A 9 47.28 38.74 -18.37
C THR A 9 45.79 38.39 -18.33
N GLU A 10 45.08 38.66 -19.41
CA GLU A 10 43.68 38.23 -19.56
C GLU A 10 43.62 36.73 -19.80
N TRP A 11 42.98 36.00 -18.87
CA TRP A 11 42.61 34.61 -19.10
C TRP A 11 41.30 34.59 -19.88
N GLN A 12 41.33 33.89 -21.02
CA GLN A 12 40.13 33.61 -21.80
C GLN A 12 39.70 32.18 -21.54
N PRO A 13 38.54 31.96 -20.91
CA PRO A 13 38.06 30.61 -20.68
C PRO A 13 37.86 29.87 -22.00
N PRO A 14 38.19 28.57 -22.06
CA PRO A 14 37.86 27.78 -23.23
C PRO A 14 36.34 27.73 -23.44
N PRO A 15 35.87 27.64 -24.69
CA PRO A 15 34.45 27.40 -24.96
C PRO A 15 34.03 26.05 -24.38
N ALA A 16 32.76 25.91 -23.97
CA ALA A 16 32.26 24.67 -23.34
C ALA A 16 32.48 23.42 -24.22
N SER A 17 32.47 23.57 -25.55
CA SER A 17 32.76 22.50 -26.51
C SER A 17 34.20 21.99 -26.50
N ALA A 18 35.13 22.71 -25.87
CA ALA A 18 36.54 22.33 -25.78
C ALA A 18 36.88 21.63 -24.46
N LEU A 19 35.95 21.57 -23.50
CA LEU A 19 36.16 20.85 -22.25
C LEU A 19 36.24 19.34 -22.53
N ASN A 20 37.15 18.66 -21.82
CA ASN A 20 37.18 17.21 -21.79
C ASN A 20 36.04 16.72 -20.87
N LEU A 21 34.89 16.46 -21.47
CA LEU A 21 33.76 15.80 -20.82
C LEU A 21 33.60 14.39 -21.39
N ASP A 22 34.70 13.66 -21.60
CA ASP A 22 34.63 12.26 -22.00
C ASP A 22 34.21 11.41 -20.79
N PRO A 23 33.02 10.78 -20.81
CA PRO A 23 32.58 9.93 -19.70
C PRO A 23 33.42 8.65 -19.52
N ASN A 24 34.33 8.35 -20.45
CA ASN A 24 35.25 7.21 -20.34
C ASN A 24 36.61 7.59 -19.73
N ASP A 25 36.84 8.86 -19.42
CA ASP A 25 38.06 9.32 -18.75
C ASP A 25 37.97 9.02 -17.25
N GLU A 26 38.55 7.88 -16.85
CA GLU A 26 38.55 7.36 -15.47
C GLU A 26 39.05 8.41 -14.46
N HIS A 27 40.05 9.23 -14.83
CA HIS A 27 40.61 10.24 -13.95
C HIS A 27 39.64 11.40 -13.70
N ILE A 28 38.94 11.85 -14.75
CA ILE A 28 37.91 12.89 -14.61
C ILE A 28 36.79 12.36 -13.74
N CYS A 29 36.32 11.13 -13.96
CA CYS A 29 35.28 10.51 -13.15
C CYS A 29 35.68 10.37 -11.67
N GLU A 30 36.92 9.99 -11.36
CA GLU A 30 37.43 9.92 -9.99
C GLU A 30 37.40 11.28 -9.28
N LEU A 31 37.88 12.34 -9.95
CA LEU A 31 37.89 13.70 -9.38
C LEU A 31 36.48 14.26 -9.21
N ALA A 32 35.59 13.93 -10.13
CA ALA A 32 34.20 14.32 -10.07
C ALA A 32 33.48 13.63 -8.89
N ALA A 33 33.75 12.33 -8.70
CA ALA A 33 33.25 11.58 -7.55
C ALA A 33 33.81 12.11 -6.23
N ASP A 34 35.11 12.42 -6.16
CA ASP A 34 35.74 13.01 -4.96
C ASP A 34 35.12 14.38 -4.62
N TRP A 35 34.86 15.21 -5.63
CA TRP A 35 34.15 16.47 -5.41
C TRP A 35 32.73 16.25 -4.87
N VAL A 36 31.93 15.37 -5.47
CA VAL A 36 30.58 15.05 -5.00
C VAL A 36 30.61 14.54 -3.56
N VAL A 37 31.54 13.64 -3.24
CA VAL A 37 31.70 13.06 -1.90
C VAL A 37 32.09 14.14 -0.88
N ASN A 38 33.00 15.06 -1.23
CA ASN A 38 33.40 16.15 -0.33
C ASN A 38 32.26 17.15 -0.10
N VAL A 39 31.49 17.51 -1.13
CA VAL A 39 30.27 18.33 -1.01
C VAL A 39 29.23 17.64 -0.11
N ALA A 40 29.03 16.32 -0.28
CA ALA A 40 28.00 15.57 0.43
C ALA A 40 28.34 15.32 1.91
N ASN A 41 29.63 15.12 2.24
CA ASN A 41 30.07 14.75 3.58
C ASN A 41 30.20 15.93 4.54
N ASP A 42 30.68 17.09 4.06
CA ASP A 42 30.83 18.27 4.91
C ASP A 42 30.63 19.56 4.10
N PRO A 43 29.36 19.95 3.85
CA PRO A 43 29.06 21.19 3.13
C PRO A 43 29.49 22.45 3.90
N SER A 44 29.97 22.32 5.15
CA SER A 44 30.50 23.43 5.94
C SER A 44 32.02 23.56 5.89
N ASP A 45 32.73 22.53 5.42
CA ASP A 45 34.16 22.58 5.14
C ASP A 45 34.40 23.10 3.72
N ASP A 46 34.22 24.42 3.57
CA ASP A 46 34.42 25.15 2.32
C ASP A 46 35.78 24.85 1.69
N LEU A 47 36.82 24.56 2.48
CA LEU A 47 38.17 24.32 1.98
C LEU A 47 38.31 22.97 1.26
N LYS A 48 37.74 21.89 1.81
CA LYS A 48 37.78 20.58 1.15
C LYS A 48 36.91 20.55 -0.09
N THR A 49 35.73 21.13 0.01
CA THR A 49 34.76 21.20 -1.08
C THR A 49 35.31 22.01 -2.26
N VAL A 50 35.93 23.16 -1.98
CA VAL A 50 36.58 24.00 -3.00
C VAL A 50 37.78 23.28 -3.62
N GLY A 51 38.61 22.60 -2.82
CA GLY A 51 39.78 21.91 -3.35
C GLY A 51 39.43 20.81 -4.34
N ALA A 52 38.41 19.99 -4.04
CA ALA A 52 37.95 18.93 -4.92
C ALA A 52 37.25 19.48 -6.18
N LEU A 53 36.46 20.55 -6.04
CA LEU A 53 35.87 21.28 -7.17
C LEU A 53 36.94 21.82 -8.10
N ASP A 54 37.95 22.51 -7.56
CA ASP A 54 39.04 23.09 -8.34
C ASP A 54 39.81 21.98 -9.08
N ALA A 55 40.08 20.85 -8.44
CA ALA A 55 40.75 19.71 -9.06
C ALA A 55 39.95 19.12 -10.23
N TYR A 56 38.65 18.90 -10.04
CA TYR A 56 37.76 18.42 -11.10
C TYR A 56 37.69 19.40 -12.28
N ILE A 57 37.54 20.69 -11.99
CA ILE A 57 37.42 21.70 -13.04
C ILE A 57 38.72 21.85 -13.82
N ILE A 58 39.88 21.76 -13.15
CA ILE A 58 41.18 21.75 -13.83
C ILE A 58 41.30 20.53 -14.75
N ALA A 59 40.80 19.37 -14.34
CA ALA A 59 40.89 18.14 -15.12
C ALA A 59 40.03 18.15 -16.39
N ILE A 60 38.88 18.85 -16.39
CA ILE A 60 38.05 19.00 -17.60
C ILE A 60 38.59 20.08 -18.57
N LEU A 61 39.59 20.88 -18.18
CA LEU A 61 40.19 21.85 -19.10
C LEU A 61 41.01 21.14 -20.20
N PRO A 62 41.06 21.70 -21.42
CA PRO A 62 41.95 21.22 -22.46
C PRO A 62 43.39 21.13 -21.96
N SER A 63 44.15 20.12 -22.38
CA SER A 63 45.55 19.94 -21.96
C SER A 63 46.47 21.11 -22.33
N ASP A 64 46.09 21.92 -23.32
CA ASP A 64 46.79 23.12 -23.78
C ASP A 64 46.25 24.43 -23.15
N ALA A 65 45.21 24.35 -22.32
CA ALA A 65 44.67 25.51 -21.64
C ALA A 65 45.62 25.98 -20.52
N THR A 66 45.81 27.29 -20.43
CA THR A 66 46.49 27.89 -19.28
C THR A 66 45.63 27.71 -18.03
N ILE A 67 46.17 27.06 -17.00
CA ILE A 67 45.49 26.85 -15.72
C ILE A 67 45.36 28.21 -15.01
N PRO A 68 44.14 28.72 -14.79
CA PRO A 68 43.94 29.98 -14.07
C PRO A 68 44.21 29.81 -12.57
N ASP A 69 44.38 30.91 -11.85
CA ASP A 69 44.38 30.87 -10.38
C ASP A 69 42.96 30.59 -9.84
N ASN A 70 42.86 30.12 -8.59
CA ASN A 70 41.57 29.73 -8.00
C ASN A 70 40.55 30.90 -7.98
N ALA A 71 41.01 32.15 -7.88
CA ALA A 71 40.12 33.31 -7.90
C ALA A 71 39.46 33.49 -9.28
N THR A 72 40.26 33.39 -10.35
CA THR A 72 39.76 33.46 -11.73
C THR A 72 38.87 32.27 -12.06
N LEU A 73 39.23 31.06 -11.59
CA LEU A 73 38.43 29.85 -11.76
C LEU A 73 37.05 29.98 -11.10
N LYS A 74 36.99 30.46 -9.85
CA LYS A 74 35.73 30.72 -9.13
C LYS A 74 34.85 31.75 -9.82
N HIS A 75 35.45 32.84 -10.31
CA HIS A 75 34.69 33.85 -11.05
C HIS A 75 34.13 33.26 -12.35
N TRP A 76 34.89 32.41 -13.04
CA TRP A 76 34.43 31.75 -14.24
C TRP A 76 33.25 30.81 -13.98
N ILE A 77 33.36 29.96 -12.96
CA ILE A 77 32.26 29.06 -12.53
C ILE A 77 31.03 29.87 -12.15
N GLY A 78 31.19 30.91 -11.32
CA GLY A 78 30.09 31.79 -10.93
C GLY A 78 29.48 32.58 -12.10
N SER A 79 30.19 32.70 -13.23
CA SER A 79 29.66 33.33 -14.45
C SER A 79 28.89 32.37 -15.35
N TRP A 80 29.13 31.06 -15.23
CA TRP A 80 28.36 30.04 -15.94
C TRP A 80 26.98 29.86 -15.34
N ASP A 81 26.86 30.19 -14.06
CA ASP A 81 25.72 29.83 -13.28
C ASP A 81 25.26 30.97 -12.36
N PRO A 82 24.78 32.09 -12.93
CA PRO A 82 24.29 33.21 -12.12
C PRO A 82 23.08 32.83 -11.25
N ASP A 83 22.37 31.75 -11.60
CA ASP A 83 21.16 31.26 -10.92
C ASP A 83 21.38 29.97 -10.08
N GLY A 84 22.47 29.21 -10.28
CA GLY A 84 22.82 28.01 -9.52
C GLY A 84 22.39 26.65 -10.13
N ASP A 85 21.91 26.64 -11.37
CA ASP A 85 21.43 25.46 -12.11
C ASP A 85 22.53 24.69 -12.87
N TYR A 86 23.55 25.36 -13.40
CA TYR A 86 24.59 24.75 -14.24
C TYR A 86 25.58 23.87 -13.46
N LEU A 87 25.87 24.22 -12.21
CA LEU A 87 26.69 23.39 -11.31
C LEU A 87 25.99 22.05 -11.04
N ASN A 88 24.64 22.04 -11.02
CA ASN A 88 23.84 20.83 -10.90
C ASN A 88 23.95 19.92 -12.13
N ASP A 89 24.03 20.49 -13.34
CA ASP A 89 24.24 19.72 -14.58
C ASP A 89 25.65 19.10 -14.64
N ILE A 90 26.66 19.81 -14.14
CA ILE A 90 28.04 19.31 -14.05
C ILE A 90 28.16 18.21 -12.98
N LEU A 91 27.49 18.36 -11.84
CA LEU A 91 27.42 17.32 -10.80
C LEU A 91 26.63 16.09 -11.27
N ALA A 92 25.58 16.29 -12.06
CA ALA A 92 24.89 15.20 -12.73
C ALA A 92 25.85 14.45 -13.67
N PHE A 93 26.74 15.14 -14.39
CA PHE A 93 27.74 14.55 -15.28
C PHE A 93 28.84 13.76 -14.53
N ALA A 94 29.30 14.31 -13.41
CA ALA A 94 30.37 13.82 -12.54
C ALA A 94 30.10 12.48 -11.85
N VAL A 95 28.85 12.26 -11.40
CA VAL A 95 28.47 10.99 -10.77
C VAL A 95 28.42 9.93 -11.87
N SER A 96 29.50 9.14 -11.93
CA SER A 96 29.78 8.06 -12.87
C SER A 96 28.56 7.21 -13.20
N SER A 97 28.55 6.67 -14.42
CA SER A 97 27.51 5.86 -15.07
C SER A 97 26.88 4.72 -14.27
N ASP A 98 27.47 4.29 -13.18
CA ASP A 98 26.98 3.17 -12.39
C ASP A 98 26.07 3.65 -11.28
N CYS A 99 24.77 3.40 -11.45
CA CYS A 99 23.78 3.51 -10.39
C CYS A 99 24.08 2.43 -9.33
N THR A 100 25.13 2.58 -8.51
CA THR A 100 25.54 1.57 -7.53
C THR A 100 24.64 1.61 -6.30
N GLY A 101 23.47 0.98 -6.45
CA GLY A 101 22.37 0.87 -5.51
C GLY A 101 22.60 -0.04 -4.30
N LYS A 102 22.72 0.43 -3.05
CA LYS A 102 22.49 -0.43 -1.88
C LYS A 102 20.98 -0.57 -1.63
N GLY A 103 20.40 -1.53 -2.33
CA GLY A 103 19.06 -2.10 -2.10
C GLY A 103 18.66 -2.27 -0.63
N ASP A 104 17.38 -2.06 -0.32
CA ASP A 104 16.76 -2.66 0.88
C ASP A 104 16.06 -3.97 0.49
N PRO A 105 16.72 -5.13 0.67
CA PRO A 105 16.15 -6.41 0.28
C PRO A 105 14.95 -6.80 1.15
N ASP A 106 14.79 -6.26 2.36
CA ASP A 106 13.70 -6.64 3.26
C ASP A 106 12.36 -5.98 2.89
N VAL A 107 12.38 -4.94 2.06
CA VAL A 107 11.17 -4.31 1.50
C VAL A 107 11.04 -4.57 0.01
N SER A 108 12.15 -4.40 -0.70
CA SER A 108 12.16 -4.40 -2.17
C SER A 108 12.88 -5.60 -2.77
N GLY A 109 13.32 -6.58 -1.97
CA GLY A 109 14.00 -7.79 -2.45
C GLY A 109 13.08 -8.77 -3.16
N GLU A 110 13.65 -9.74 -3.89
CA GLU A 110 12.88 -10.67 -4.75
C GLU A 110 11.83 -11.47 -3.96
N GLY A 111 12.22 -12.00 -2.79
CA GLY A 111 11.30 -12.75 -1.95
C GLY A 111 10.11 -11.91 -1.47
N MET A 112 10.31 -10.62 -1.20
CA MET A 112 9.21 -9.72 -0.81
C MET A 112 8.24 -9.47 -1.96
N ILE A 113 8.73 -9.29 -3.19
CA ILE A 113 7.86 -9.15 -4.36
C ILE A 113 6.97 -10.39 -4.52
N ILE A 114 7.54 -11.59 -4.38
CA ILE A 114 6.76 -12.84 -4.42
C ILE A 114 5.68 -12.83 -3.33
N THR A 115 6.05 -12.46 -2.09
CA THR A 115 5.10 -12.32 -0.98
C THR A 115 3.96 -11.35 -1.29
N TYR A 116 4.24 -10.21 -1.92
CA TYR A 116 3.20 -9.25 -2.31
C TYR A 116 2.28 -9.80 -3.40
N PHE A 117 2.82 -10.49 -4.41
CA PHE A 117 2.00 -11.17 -5.43
C PHE A 117 1.12 -12.26 -4.82
N VAL A 118 1.65 -13.04 -3.86
CA VAL A 118 0.86 -14.05 -3.14
C VAL A 118 -0.27 -13.39 -2.34
N ALA A 119 0.02 -12.32 -1.61
CA ALA A 119 -0.99 -11.57 -0.85
C ALA A 119 -2.11 -11.01 -1.75
N ALA A 120 -1.75 -10.33 -2.85
CA ALA A 120 -2.68 -9.77 -3.82
C ALA A 120 -3.49 -10.87 -4.53
N GLY A 121 -2.84 -11.97 -4.90
CA GLY A 121 -3.45 -13.14 -5.51
C GLY A 121 -4.49 -13.77 -4.59
N LEU A 122 -4.12 -14.05 -3.34
CA LEU A 122 -5.05 -14.60 -2.33
C LEU A 122 -6.24 -13.68 -2.07
N ALA A 123 -6.03 -12.37 -1.89
CA ALA A 123 -7.11 -11.42 -1.69
C ALA A 123 -8.07 -11.38 -2.89
N THR A 124 -7.54 -11.41 -4.12
CA THR A 124 -8.33 -11.42 -5.36
C THR A 124 -9.12 -12.73 -5.50
N LEU A 125 -8.51 -13.89 -5.20
CA LEU A 125 -9.19 -15.19 -5.22
C LEU A 125 -10.35 -15.22 -4.22
N TYR A 126 -10.16 -14.70 -3.01
CA TYR A 126 -11.23 -14.60 -2.00
C TYR A 126 -12.32 -13.62 -2.44
N LEU A 127 -11.98 -12.50 -3.06
CA LEU A 127 -12.95 -11.58 -3.67
C LEU A 127 -13.84 -12.29 -4.69
N LEU A 128 -13.24 -13.01 -5.64
CA LEU A 128 -13.98 -13.72 -6.68
C LEU A 128 -14.82 -14.86 -6.11
N ALA A 129 -14.29 -15.62 -5.14
CA ALA A 129 -15.00 -16.74 -4.52
C ALA A 129 -16.19 -16.29 -3.64
N LEU A 130 -16.07 -15.17 -2.93
CA LEU A 130 -17.14 -14.67 -2.05
C LEU A 130 -18.19 -13.83 -2.78
N LEU A 131 -17.87 -13.34 -3.99
CA LEU A 131 -18.78 -12.48 -4.77
C LEU A 131 -20.16 -13.11 -5.06
N PRO A 132 -20.28 -14.39 -5.47
CA PRO A 132 -21.59 -15.01 -5.72
C PRO A 132 -22.47 -15.06 -4.47
N SER A 133 -21.88 -15.34 -3.30
CA SER A 133 -22.60 -15.34 -2.01
C SER A 133 -23.16 -13.94 -1.72
N ARG A 134 -22.36 -12.89 -1.97
CA ARG A 134 -22.77 -11.49 -1.77
C ARG A 134 -23.84 -11.04 -2.76
N LEU A 135 -23.79 -11.51 -3.99
CA LEU A 135 -24.79 -11.25 -5.03
C LEU A 135 -26.03 -12.14 -4.91
N ARG A 136 -26.08 -13.07 -3.93
CA ARG A 136 -27.15 -14.06 -3.75
C ARG A 136 -27.38 -14.94 -4.99
N ILE A 137 -26.30 -15.21 -5.74
CA ILE A 137 -26.34 -16.09 -6.91
C ILE A 137 -26.36 -17.54 -6.40
N ARG A 138 -27.31 -18.34 -6.88
CA ARG A 138 -27.37 -19.77 -6.57
C ARG A 138 -26.24 -20.50 -7.30
N LEU A 139 -25.28 -21.02 -6.54
CA LEU A 139 -24.18 -21.83 -7.06
C LEU A 139 -24.54 -23.32 -7.04
N PRO A 140 -23.96 -24.13 -7.96
CA PRO A 140 -24.07 -25.58 -7.87
C PRO A 140 -23.45 -26.10 -6.57
N SER A 141 -23.94 -27.25 -6.06
CA SER A 141 -23.58 -27.78 -4.74
C SER A 141 -22.07 -27.88 -4.48
N LYS A 142 -21.28 -28.31 -5.48
CA LYS A 142 -19.82 -28.39 -5.38
C LYS A 142 -19.15 -27.01 -5.21
N LEU A 143 -19.58 -26.02 -5.98
CA LEU A 143 -19.05 -24.65 -5.85
C LEU A 143 -19.54 -23.99 -4.55
N GLY A 144 -20.77 -24.27 -4.13
CA GLY A 144 -21.28 -23.83 -2.83
C GLY A 144 -20.42 -24.32 -1.66
N ALA A 145 -19.95 -25.57 -1.71
CA ALA A 145 -19.03 -26.11 -0.71
C ALA A 145 -17.69 -25.37 -0.69
N VAL A 146 -17.14 -25.02 -1.86
CA VAL A 146 -15.89 -24.22 -1.95
C VAL A 146 -16.10 -22.82 -1.39
N VAL A 147 -17.20 -22.13 -1.74
CA VAL A 147 -17.50 -20.79 -1.21
C VAL A 147 -17.64 -20.81 0.30
N HIS A 148 -18.31 -21.83 0.85
CA HIS A 148 -18.41 -22.02 2.29
C HIS A 148 -17.03 -22.26 2.95
N ALA A 149 -16.15 -23.02 2.30
CA ALA A 149 -14.79 -23.23 2.78
C ALA A 149 -13.96 -21.94 2.80
N VAL A 150 -14.11 -21.12 1.75
CA VAL A 150 -13.48 -19.80 1.64
C VAL A 150 -14.02 -18.87 2.72
N GLU A 151 -15.34 -18.83 2.94
CA GLU A 151 -15.97 -17.99 3.97
C GLU A 151 -15.44 -18.30 5.38
N GLU A 152 -15.28 -19.58 5.73
CA GLU A 152 -14.73 -19.97 7.03
C GLU A 152 -13.23 -19.66 7.19
N SER A 153 -12.42 -19.96 6.16
CA SER A 153 -10.98 -19.68 6.18
C SER A 153 -10.64 -18.17 6.07
N THR A 154 -11.60 -17.33 5.69
CA THR A 154 -11.42 -15.86 5.58
C THR A 154 -10.94 -15.26 6.89
N SER A 155 -11.40 -15.78 8.03
CA SER A 155 -11.00 -15.25 9.34
C SER A 155 -9.50 -15.41 9.63
N THR A 156 -8.94 -16.58 9.33
CA THR A 156 -7.50 -16.86 9.50
C THR A 156 -6.67 -16.08 8.50
N LEU A 157 -7.08 -16.03 7.24
CA LEU A 157 -6.36 -15.26 6.22
C LEU A 157 -6.36 -13.76 6.54
N LEU A 158 -7.48 -13.23 7.02
CA LEU A 158 -7.58 -11.85 7.46
C LEU A 158 -6.63 -11.55 8.62
N ASP A 159 -6.57 -12.42 9.64
CA ASP A 159 -5.68 -12.18 10.78
C ASP A 159 -4.20 -12.26 10.35
N ALA A 160 -3.83 -13.20 9.47
CA ALA A 160 -2.48 -13.30 8.92
C ALA A 160 -2.10 -12.07 8.07
N THR A 161 -2.96 -11.65 7.15
CA THR A 161 -2.74 -10.45 6.31
C THR A 161 -2.67 -9.17 7.14
N LEU A 162 -3.44 -9.06 8.22
CA LEU A 162 -3.41 -7.88 9.10
C LEU A 162 -2.13 -7.81 9.94
N ILE A 163 -1.62 -8.95 10.42
CA ILE A 163 -0.30 -9.01 11.09
C ILE A 163 0.81 -8.64 10.11
N PHE A 164 0.78 -9.21 8.89
CA PHE A 164 1.71 -8.85 7.82
C PHE A 164 1.70 -7.35 7.52
N ALA A 165 0.50 -6.76 7.38
CA ALA A 165 0.36 -5.34 7.12
C ALA A 165 0.93 -4.48 8.25
N LEU A 166 0.67 -4.86 9.51
CA LEU A 166 1.20 -4.14 10.66
C LEU A 166 2.74 -4.21 10.72
N SER A 167 3.34 -5.36 10.38
CA SER A 167 4.79 -5.52 10.28
C SER A 167 5.37 -4.62 9.18
N MET A 168 4.74 -4.56 8.00
CA MET A 168 5.18 -3.69 6.90
C MET A 168 5.08 -2.20 7.25
N LEU A 169 4.00 -1.79 7.93
CA LEU A 169 3.86 -0.42 8.44
C LEU A 169 4.92 -0.09 9.48
N GLY A 170 5.23 -1.02 10.39
CA GLY A 170 6.30 -0.86 11.38
C GLY A 170 7.68 -0.71 10.73
N ALA A 171 7.99 -1.53 9.72
CA ALA A 171 9.24 -1.42 8.94
C ALA A 171 9.34 -0.08 8.21
N SER A 172 8.25 0.37 7.57
CA SER A 172 8.21 1.67 6.93
C SER A 172 8.42 2.81 7.94
N LEU A 173 7.76 2.78 9.11
CA LEU A 173 7.96 3.78 10.16
C LEU A 173 9.42 3.82 10.64
N PHE A 174 10.04 2.64 10.84
CA PHE A 174 11.43 2.55 11.26
C PHE A 174 12.39 3.13 10.22
N GLN A 175 12.19 2.84 8.93
CA GLN A 175 12.98 3.43 7.85
C GLN A 175 12.81 4.94 7.79
N ASN A 176 11.57 5.44 7.80
CA ASN A 176 11.30 6.90 7.83
C ASN A 176 11.97 7.57 9.04
N TYR A 177 11.96 6.92 10.21
CA TYR A 177 12.64 7.42 11.41
C TYR A 177 14.17 7.42 11.25
N ARG A 178 14.74 6.31 10.77
CA ARG A 178 16.19 6.19 10.53
C ARG A 178 16.65 7.27 9.56
N ASP A 179 15.94 7.43 8.45
CA ASP A 179 16.30 8.36 7.39
C ASP A 179 16.20 9.82 7.84
N LEU A 180 15.27 10.15 8.76
CA LEU A 180 15.12 11.49 9.31
C LEU A 180 16.17 11.85 10.38
N TYR A 181 16.56 10.88 11.24
CA TYR A 181 17.36 11.17 12.43
C TYR A 181 18.78 10.62 12.39
N GLN A 182 19.03 9.58 11.60
CA GLN A 182 20.34 8.95 11.46
C GLN A 182 20.84 9.26 10.04
N TYR A 183 21.27 10.50 9.83
CA TYR A 183 22.03 10.84 8.64
C TYR A 183 23.22 9.90 8.57
N THR A 184 23.17 8.96 7.63
CA THR A 184 24.27 8.05 7.37
C THR A 184 25.03 8.68 6.20
N PRO A 185 26.22 9.27 6.43
CA PRO A 185 26.98 9.94 5.37
C PRO A 185 27.27 9.02 4.18
N ASP A 186 27.24 7.70 4.39
CA ASP A 186 27.49 6.69 3.35
C ASP A 186 26.23 6.23 2.58
N GLY A 187 25.07 6.85 2.81
CA GLY A 187 23.75 6.30 2.46
C GLY A 187 22.92 7.10 1.45
N GLY A 188 23.50 7.56 0.33
CA GLY A 188 22.84 8.43 -0.66
C GLY A 188 21.72 7.82 -1.53
N GLN A 189 20.84 6.98 -0.96
CA GLN A 189 19.74 6.34 -1.71
C GLN A 189 18.42 6.31 -0.94
N VAL A 190 18.22 7.31 -0.11
CA VAL A 190 17.11 7.32 0.84
C VAL A 190 15.77 7.36 0.11
N TYR A 191 15.68 8.14 -0.97
CA TYR A 191 14.37 8.51 -1.52
C TYR A 191 13.59 7.36 -2.16
N PHE A 192 14.21 6.58 -3.05
CA PHE A 192 13.52 5.48 -3.73
C PHE A 192 13.05 4.40 -2.74
N PHE A 193 13.91 4.02 -1.79
CA PHE A 193 13.55 3.02 -0.78
C PHE A 193 12.49 3.55 0.17
N LEU A 194 12.55 4.83 0.53
CA LEU A 194 11.53 5.47 1.35
C LEU A 194 10.15 5.44 0.66
N VAL A 195 10.06 5.90 -0.59
CA VAL A 195 8.81 5.90 -1.36
C VAL A 195 8.34 4.46 -1.62
N GLY A 196 9.25 3.55 -1.96
CA GLY A 196 8.96 2.13 -2.15
C GLY A 196 8.38 1.48 -0.90
N SER A 197 8.96 1.75 0.27
CA SER A 197 8.52 1.25 1.57
C SER A 197 7.18 1.81 2.01
N GLN A 198 6.95 3.11 1.82
CA GLN A 198 5.65 3.74 2.03
C GLN A 198 4.59 3.12 1.10
N CYS A 199 4.96 2.87 -0.16
CA CYS A 199 4.08 2.24 -1.14
C CYS A 199 3.73 0.80 -0.76
N MET A 200 4.70 -0.03 -0.40
CA MET A 200 4.47 -1.43 -0.05
C MET A 200 3.78 -1.61 1.31
N SER A 201 4.03 -0.71 2.26
CA SER A 201 3.28 -0.70 3.52
C SER A 201 1.83 -0.27 3.33
N ALA A 202 1.54 0.74 2.50
CA ALA A 202 0.17 1.08 2.13
C ALA A 202 -0.51 -0.06 1.37
N PHE A 203 0.18 -0.69 0.41
CA PHE A 203 -0.28 -1.86 -0.34
C PHE A 203 -0.73 -2.98 0.60
N SER A 204 0.07 -3.26 1.62
CA SER A 204 -0.18 -4.38 2.54
C SER A 204 -1.50 -4.27 3.31
N LEU A 205 -2.11 -3.08 3.40
CA LEU A 205 -3.40 -2.87 4.04
C LEU A 205 -4.60 -3.21 3.16
N PHE A 206 -4.45 -3.26 1.83
CA PHE A 206 -5.58 -3.57 0.95
C PHE A 206 -6.06 -5.03 1.06
N PRO A 207 -5.20 -6.07 1.07
CA PRO A 207 -5.63 -7.44 1.28
C PRO A 207 -6.54 -7.64 2.51
N PRO A 208 -6.15 -7.25 3.75
CA PRO A 208 -7.02 -7.40 4.90
C PRO A 208 -8.27 -6.53 4.80
N PHE A 209 -8.21 -5.36 4.16
CA PHE A 209 -9.37 -4.48 4.00
C PHE A 209 -10.43 -5.10 3.06
N ILE A 210 -10.01 -5.65 1.93
CA ILE A 210 -10.87 -6.38 0.99
C ILE A 210 -11.55 -7.56 1.70
N LEU A 211 -10.77 -8.39 2.41
CA LEU A 211 -11.30 -9.53 3.17
C LEU A 211 -12.29 -9.10 4.25
N GLN A 212 -11.99 -8.01 4.96
CA GLN A 212 -12.85 -7.44 5.99
C GLN A 212 -14.18 -6.93 5.41
N ILE A 213 -14.16 -6.26 4.25
CA ILE A 213 -15.37 -5.80 3.54
C ILE A 213 -16.24 -6.98 3.12
N LEU A 214 -15.62 -8.04 2.63
CA LEU A 214 -16.28 -9.22 2.09
C LEU A 214 -16.80 -10.19 3.14
N SER A 215 -16.41 -10.05 4.40
CA SER A 215 -16.85 -10.91 5.50
C SER A 215 -18.16 -10.41 6.13
N SER A 216 -19.13 -11.30 6.37
CA SER A 216 -20.41 -10.93 7.01
C SER A 216 -20.36 -11.08 8.52
N ASP A 217 -19.70 -12.14 9.00
CA ASP A 217 -19.85 -12.62 10.37
C ASP A 217 -18.51 -12.94 11.03
N LEU A 218 -17.60 -12.00 10.94
CA LEU A 218 -16.37 -12.08 11.70
C LEU A 218 -16.67 -11.96 13.19
N ARG A 219 -16.50 -13.07 13.92
CA ARG A 219 -16.57 -13.09 15.39
C ARG A 219 -15.70 -11.95 15.93
N ARG A 220 -16.32 -11.08 16.74
CA ARG A 220 -15.64 -9.94 17.35
C ARG A 220 -14.49 -10.45 18.22
N ASN A 221 -13.29 -10.32 17.69
CA ASN A 221 -12.06 -10.53 18.42
C ASN A 221 -11.51 -9.15 18.79
N TRP A 222 -11.34 -8.88 20.08
CA TRP A 222 -10.72 -7.64 20.56
C TRP A 222 -9.34 -7.43 19.94
N VAL A 223 -8.60 -8.51 19.69
CA VAL A 223 -7.30 -8.47 19.01
C VAL A 223 -7.41 -7.80 17.63
N ARG A 224 -8.42 -8.15 16.83
CA ARG A 224 -8.60 -7.56 15.49
C ARG A 224 -8.91 -6.06 15.56
N ILE A 225 -9.67 -5.63 16.56
CA ILE A 225 -9.93 -4.20 16.78
C ILE A 225 -8.62 -3.47 17.08
N ILE A 226 -7.80 -4.02 17.98
CA ILE A 226 -6.49 -3.45 18.32
C ILE A 226 -5.59 -3.37 17.08
N LEU A 227 -5.51 -4.46 16.31
CA LEU A 227 -4.70 -4.51 15.09
C LEU A 227 -5.15 -3.47 14.04
N TRP A 228 -6.46 -3.29 13.84
CA TRP A 228 -6.97 -2.23 12.94
C TRP A 228 -6.68 -0.83 13.46
N CYS A 229 -6.81 -0.59 14.77
CA CYS A 229 -6.47 0.70 15.37
C CYS A 229 -4.99 1.03 15.19
N LEU A 230 -4.10 0.06 15.45
CA LEU A 230 -2.66 0.22 15.25
C LEU A 230 -2.31 0.45 13.78
N SER A 231 -2.88 -0.35 12.88
CA SER A 231 -2.68 -0.21 11.44
C SER A 231 -3.12 1.16 10.92
N GLY A 232 -4.29 1.62 11.37
CA GLY A 232 -4.80 2.95 11.03
C GLY A 232 -3.93 4.07 11.58
N ALA A 233 -3.46 3.95 12.83
CA ALA A 233 -2.57 4.93 13.44
C ALA A 233 -1.22 5.02 12.69
N PHE A 234 -0.59 3.88 12.39
CA PHE A 234 0.67 3.85 11.65
C PHE A 234 0.51 4.39 10.23
N ASN A 235 -0.56 4.02 9.52
CA ASN A 235 -0.85 4.56 8.19
C ASN A 235 -1.06 6.08 8.22
N MET A 236 -1.73 6.62 9.25
CA MET A 236 -1.89 8.07 9.40
C MET A 236 -0.56 8.78 9.67
N ILE A 237 0.33 8.20 10.48
CA ILE A 237 1.66 8.77 10.72
C ILE A 237 2.46 8.79 9.42
N ILE A 238 2.49 7.68 8.67
CA ILE A 238 3.17 7.60 7.37
C ILE A 238 2.56 8.59 6.37
N PHE A 239 1.23 8.72 6.33
CA PHE A 239 0.56 9.67 5.44
C PHE A 239 0.93 11.13 5.78
N ILE A 240 0.91 11.50 7.06
CA ILE A 240 1.29 12.85 7.51
C ILE A 240 2.76 13.13 7.17
N TRP A 241 3.65 12.16 7.39
CA TRP A 241 5.05 12.29 6.98
C TRP A 241 5.14 12.44 5.46
N SER A 242 4.62 11.50 4.67
CA SER A 242 4.67 11.56 3.21
C SER A 242 4.09 12.85 2.62
N ALA A 243 3.09 13.45 3.27
CA ALA A 243 2.54 14.74 2.90
C ALA A 243 3.47 15.92 3.28
N GLY A 244 4.09 15.87 4.47
CA GLY A 244 5.04 16.88 4.93
C GLY A 244 6.40 16.85 4.22
N PHE A 245 6.79 15.70 3.67
CA PHE A 245 8.01 15.52 2.87
C PHE A 245 7.89 16.09 1.44
N ASN A 246 6.71 16.55 1.00
CA ASN A 246 6.55 17.23 -0.30
C ASN A 246 6.99 18.69 -0.29
N ASP A 247 7.26 19.29 0.87
CA ASP A 247 7.79 20.65 0.97
C ASP A 247 9.33 20.64 0.90
N GLU A 248 9.89 21.64 0.22
CA GLU A 248 11.30 21.97 -0.07
C GLU A 248 12.27 21.92 1.14
N ASN A 249 11.79 21.54 2.33
CA ASN A 249 12.54 21.53 3.59
C ASN A 249 13.34 20.25 3.82
N VAL A 250 13.06 19.19 3.08
CA VAL A 250 13.91 18.00 3.13
C VAL A 250 15.08 18.35 2.24
N LYS A 251 16.24 18.60 2.86
CA LYS A 251 17.52 18.61 2.16
C LYS A 251 17.72 17.20 1.60
N THR A 252 17.07 16.88 0.49
CA THR A 252 17.48 15.77 -0.35
C THR A 252 18.95 16.03 -0.61
N THR A 253 19.77 15.03 -0.31
CA THR A 253 21.16 15.16 -0.70
C THR A 253 21.13 15.30 -2.22
N MET A 254 21.93 16.20 -2.76
CA MET A 254 22.03 16.38 -4.20
C MET A 254 22.26 15.05 -4.94
N VAL A 255 22.92 14.11 -4.26
CA VAL A 255 23.11 12.71 -4.68
C VAL A 255 21.79 11.97 -4.91
N ASP A 256 20.79 12.11 -4.04
CA ASP A 256 19.47 11.48 -4.20
C ASP A 256 18.73 12.02 -5.44
N ASP A 257 18.82 13.32 -5.69
CA ASP A 257 18.17 13.96 -6.85
C ASP A 257 18.85 13.55 -8.16
N ILE A 258 20.19 13.50 -8.19
CA ILE A 258 20.94 12.98 -9.34
C ILE A 258 20.59 11.52 -9.60
N PHE A 259 20.55 10.69 -8.55
CA PHE A 259 20.14 9.29 -8.66
C PHE A 259 18.71 9.17 -9.19
N ALA A 260 17.77 9.96 -8.67
CA ALA A 260 16.39 9.98 -9.13
C ALA A 260 16.29 10.40 -10.61
N LEU A 261 17.07 11.38 -11.06
CA LEU A 261 17.03 11.85 -12.44
C LEU A 261 17.63 10.85 -13.43
N ARG A 262 18.69 10.14 -13.05
CA ARG A 262 19.40 9.21 -13.95
C ARG A 262 18.90 7.77 -13.88
N CYS A 263 18.71 7.26 -12.66
CA CYS A 263 18.49 5.84 -12.43
C CYS A 263 17.01 5.46 -12.38
N LEU A 264 16.11 6.46 -12.27
CA LEU A 264 14.68 6.26 -12.13
C LEU A 264 13.90 7.00 -13.21
N SER A 265 12.94 6.31 -13.82
CA SER A 265 11.94 6.94 -14.68
C SER A 265 11.07 7.91 -13.87
N GLN A 266 11.29 9.21 -14.05
CA GLN A 266 10.52 10.29 -13.41
C GLN A 266 9.01 10.16 -13.65
N LYS A 267 8.62 9.71 -14.85
CA LYS A 267 7.21 9.44 -15.17
C LYS A 267 6.63 8.34 -14.30
N LEU A 268 7.38 7.25 -14.11
CA LEU A 268 6.94 6.11 -13.34
C LEU A 268 6.90 6.41 -11.84
N LEU A 269 7.89 7.15 -11.34
CA LEU A 269 7.93 7.67 -9.98
C LEU A 269 6.73 8.59 -9.71
N GLY A 270 6.41 9.51 -10.62
CA GLY A 270 5.23 10.38 -10.54
C GLY A 270 3.92 9.58 -10.49
N VAL A 271 3.77 8.58 -11.35
CA VAL A 271 2.61 7.67 -11.32
C VAL A 271 2.54 6.92 -9.99
N GLN A 272 3.65 6.38 -9.48
CA GLN A 272 3.66 5.67 -8.20
C GLN A 272 3.25 6.58 -7.04
N LYS A 273 3.72 7.83 -7.00
CA LYS A 273 3.29 8.81 -5.99
C LYS A 273 1.78 9.06 -6.03
N ILE A 274 1.21 9.26 -7.22
CA ILE A 274 -0.24 9.45 -7.40
C ILE A 274 -1.00 8.24 -6.85
N VAL A 275 -0.57 7.03 -7.20
CA VAL A 275 -1.22 5.78 -6.76
C VAL A 275 -1.04 5.58 -5.24
N LEU A 276 0.13 5.93 -4.68
CA LEU A 276 0.41 5.91 -3.25
C LEU A 276 -0.54 6.84 -2.48
N TYR A 277 -0.59 8.12 -2.84
CA TYR A 277 -1.46 9.10 -2.17
C TYR A 277 -2.93 8.76 -2.33
N THR A 278 -3.34 8.29 -3.50
CA THR A 278 -4.72 7.83 -3.72
C THR A 278 -5.05 6.67 -2.78
N GLY A 279 -4.15 5.69 -2.66
CA GLY A 279 -4.35 4.56 -1.76
C GLY A 279 -4.37 4.95 -0.28
N GLN A 280 -3.44 5.79 0.16
CA GLN A 280 -3.40 6.28 1.53
C GLN A 280 -4.62 7.13 1.88
N ALA A 281 -5.10 7.98 0.97
CA ALA A 281 -6.31 8.77 1.16
C ALA A 281 -7.54 7.86 1.33
N LEU A 282 -7.68 6.82 0.51
CA LEU A 282 -8.76 5.83 0.64
C LEU A 282 -8.71 5.08 1.98
N LEU A 283 -7.51 4.69 2.43
CA LEU A 283 -7.32 4.01 3.72
C LEU A 283 -7.59 4.94 4.92
N ALA A 284 -7.06 6.16 4.90
CA ALA A 284 -7.28 7.19 5.91
C ALA A 284 -8.77 7.52 6.05
N LEU A 285 -9.45 7.66 4.91
CA LEU A 285 -10.90 7.84 4.85
C LEU A 285 -11.64 6.66 5.46
N GLY A 286 -11.29 5.42 5.08
CA GLY A 286 -11.88 4.20 5.64
C GLY A 286 -11.73 4.09 7.16
N VAL A 287 -10.54 4.40 7.69
CA VAL A 287 -10.26 4.42 9.14
C VAL A 287 -11.06 5.52 9.83
N THR A 288 -11.05 6.73 9.28
CA THR A 288 -11.77 7.89 9.83
C THR A 288 -13.27 7.60 9.91
N CYS A 289 -13.85 7.07 8.83
CA CYS A 289 -15.25 6.66 8.81
C CYS A 289 -15.53 5.61 9.90
N LYS A 290 -14.61 4.66 10.12
CA LYS A 290 -14.79 3.64 11.16
C LYS A 290 -14.73 4.21 12.57
N LEU A 291 -13.82 5.15 12.82
CA LEU A 291 -13.73 5.84 14.10
C LEU A 291 -14.97 6.69 14.36
N LEU A 292 -15.46 7.41 13.36
CA LEU A 292 -16.71 8.16 13.44
C LEU A 292 -17.91 7.24 13.72
N ASP A 293 -17.97 6.05 13.12
CA ASP A 293 -19.00 5.04 13.41
C ASP A 293 -18.98 4.54 14.85
N ILE A 294 -17.79 4.26 15.38
CA ILE A 294 -17.60 3.86 16.78
C ILE A 294 -18.02 4.99 17.72
N LEU A 295 -17.55 6.21 17.45
CA LEU A 295 -17.85 7.41 18.24
C LEU A 295 -19.35 7.71 18.23
N TYR A 296 -19.98 7.63 17.06
CA TYR A 296 -21.40 7.80 16.89
C TYR A 296 -22.19 6.72 17.64
N SER A 297 -21.79 5.45 17.55
CA SER A 297 -22.42 4.33 18.26
C SER A 297 -22.33 4.50 19.78
N TYR A 298 -21.24 5.08 20.28
CA TYR A 298 -21.06 5.43 21.68
C TYR A 298 -22.00 6.56 22.11
N PHE A 299 -22.03 7.67 21.36
CA PHE A 299 -22.89 8.82 21.67
C PHE A 299 -24.38 8.54 21.49
N ARG A 300 -24.76 7.66 20.57
CA ARG A 300 -26.16 7.23 20.38
C ARG A 300 -26.77 6.65 21.65
N LYS A 301 -25.98 5.94 22.47
CA LYS A 301 -26.47 5.44 23.75
C LYS A 301 -26.79 6.56 24.74
N ARG A 302 -26.21 7.75 24.54
CA ARG A 302 -26.33 8.91 25.42
C ARG A 302 -27.33 9.96 24.92
N PHE A 303 -27.52 10.09 23.61
CA PHE A 303 -28.36 11.14 23.01
C PHE A 303 -29.48 10.55 22.13
N LYS A 304 -30.70 11.09 22.23
CA LYS A 304 -31.84 10.71 21.37
C LYS A 304 -31.55 11.09 19.92
N GLU A 305 -31.69 10.13 19.01
CA GLU A 305 -31.35 10.31 17.59
C GLU A 305 -32.28 11.33 16.89
N PRO A 306 -31.71 12.25 16.07
CA PRO A 306 -32.51 13.09 15.18
C PRO A 306 -33.06 12.28 14.00
N ARG A 307 -34.34 12.50 13.66
CA ARG A 307 -35.10 11.75 12.63
C ARG A 307 -34.46 11.75 11.23
N LEU A 308 -33.61 12.72 10.91
CA LEU A 308 -32.97 12.83 9.59
C LEU A 308 -31.85 11.80 9.40
N ILE A 309 -31.11 11.46 10.47
CA ILE A 309 -30.05 10.43 10.44
C ILE A 309 -30.65 9.04 10.23
N GLU A 310 -31.84 8.79 10.78
CA GLU A 310 -32.54 7.51 10.61
C GLU A 310 -32.93 7.25 9.14
N LYS A 311 -33.44 8.27 8.43
CA LYS A 311 -33.80 8.15 7.01
C LYS A 311 -32.60 7.84 6.12
N LEU A 312 -31.51 8.59 6.30
CA LEU A 312 -30.27 8.35 5.55
C LEU A 312 -29.70 6.97 5.87
N ARG A 313 -29.71 6.53 7.13
CA ARG A 313 -29.29 5.18 7.52
C ARG A 313 -30.07 4.09 6.79
N LEU A 314 -31.39 4.20 6.73
CA LEU A 314 -32.24 3.23 6.02
C LEU A 314 -31.93 3.18 4.53
N PHE A 315 -31.68 4.33 3.91
CA PHE A 315 -31.27 4.41 2.51
C PHE A 315 -29.95 3.68 2.26
N PHE A 316 -28.92 3.96 3.07
CA PHE A 316 -27.61 3.30 2.94
C PHE A 316 -27.67 1.82 3.27
N HIS A 317 -28.44 1.41 4.27
CA HIS A 317 -28.60 -0.01 4.61
C HIS A 317 -29.22 -0.82 3.46
N ARG A 318 -30.11 -0.22 2.66
CA ARG A 318 -30.69 -0.86 1.48
C ARG A 318 -29.67 -1.06 0.34
N LYS A 319 -28.62 -0.23 0.28
CA LYS A 319 -27.59 -0.24 -0.77
C LYS A 319 -26.23 -0.81 -0.31
N GLU A 320 -26.07 -1.04 0.98
CA GLU A 320 -24.86 -1.53 1.65
C GLU A 320 -24.21 -2.72 0.94
N GLY A 321 -24.99 -3.73 0.55
CA GLY A 321 -24.45 -4.90 -0.14
C GLY A 321 -23.73 -4.56 -1.45
N GLY A 322 -24.32 -3.67 -2.27
CA GLY A 322 -23.71 -3.25 -3.54
C GLY A 322 -22.51 -2.32 -3.33
N LEU A 323 -22.61 -1.39 -2.39
CA LEU A 323 -21.53 -0.45 -2.07
C LEU A 323 -20.28 -1.19 -1.59
N ARG A 324 -20.42 -2.18 -0.69
CA ARG A 324 -19.32 -3.01 -0.23
C ARG A 324 -18.60 -3.73 -1.38
N ILE A 325 -19.34 -4.26 -2.34
CA ILE A 325 -18.76 -4.91 -3.51
C ILE A 325 -17.95 -3.90 -4.32
N ILE A 326 -18.52 -2.72 -4.59
CA ILE A 326 -17.82 -1.64 -5.32
C ILE A 326 -16.53 -1.24 -4.57
N ALA A 327 -16.58 -1.05 -3.25
CA ALA A 327 -15.38 -0.79 -2.44
C ALA A 327 -14.33 -1.87 -2.62
N ALA A 328 -14.72 -3.13 -2.49
CA ALA A 328 -13.78 -4.24 -2.60
C ALA A 328 -13.10 -4.28 -3.97
N PHE A 329 -13.83 -3.97 -5.05
CA PHE A 329 -13.26 -3.83 -6.39
C PHE A 329 -12.34 -2.61 -6.52
N VAL A 330 -12.73 -1.44 -6.02
CA VAL A 330 -11.87 -0.24 -6.04
C VAL A 330 -10.58 -0.47 -5.26
N CYS A 331 -10.67 -1.02 -4.05
CA CYS A 331 -9.52 -1.41 -3.24
C CYS A 331 -8.65 -2.44 -3.96
N SER A 332 -9.25 -3.42 -4.64
CA SER A 332 -8.50 -4.41 -5.43
C SER A 332 -7.77 -3.75 -6.61
N LEU A 333 -8.39 -2.79 -7.30
CA LEU A 333 -7.76 -2.07 -8.41
C LEU A 333 -6.57 -1.23 -7.92
N VAL A 334 -6.73 -0.50 -6.82
CA VAL A 334 -5.65 0.31 -6.23
C VAL A 334 -4.51 -0.58 -5.72
N MET A 335 -4.83 -1.72 -5.08
CA MET A 335 -3.85 -2.72 -4.66
C MET A 335 -2.99 -3.21 -5.83
N TRP A 336 -3.60 -3.62 -6.94
CA TRP A 336 -2.87 -4.05 -8.13
C TRP A 336 -2.10 -2.92 -8.80
N ALA A 337 -2.64 -1.69 -8.81
CA ALA A 337 -1.94 -0.51 -9.33
C ALA A 337 -0.68 -0.18 -8.52
N GLN A 338 -0.74 -0.28 -7.18
CA GLN A 338 0.42 -0.07 -6.31
C GLN A 338 1.49 -1.13 -6.56
N LEU A 339 1.09 -2.42 -6.58
CA LEU A 339 2.03 -3.51 -6.82
C LEU A 339 2.65 -3.44 -8.22
N GLY A 340 1.84 -3.15 -9.24
CA GLY A 340 2.29 -3.05 -10.63
C GLY A 340 3.26 -1.90 -10.86
N THR A 341 2.92 -0.70 -10.37
CA THR A 341 3.81 0.47 -10.52
C THR A 341 5.12 0.29 -9.76
N PHE A 342 5.08 -0.26 -8.55
CA PHE A 342 6.29 -0.59 -7.80
C PHE A 342 7.15 -1.65 -8.49
N TYR A 343 6.53 -2.72 -9.01
CA TYR A 343 7.25 -3.77 -9.74
C TYR A 343 7.94 -3.20 -10.99
N MET A 344 7.24 -2.35 -11.75
CA MET A 344 7.83 -1.67 -12.90
C MET A 344 8.99 -0.76 -12.50
N LEU A 345 8.84 0.02 -11.42
CA LEU A 345 9.89 0.92 -10.97
C LEU A 345 11.11 0.15 -10.49
N ARG A 346 10.90 -0.96 -9.79
CA ARG A 346 11.99 -1.87 -9.40
C ARG A 346 12.71 -2.44 -10.62
N GLN A 347 11.98 -2.88 -11.65
CA GLN A 347 12.59 -3.41 -12.87
C GLN A 347 13.42 -2.34 -13.58
N ASP A 348 12.92 -1.11 -13.65
CA ASP A 348 13.65 0.04 -14.21
C ASP A 348 14.97 0.27 -13.45
N VAL A 349 14.91 0.33 -12.12
CA VAL A 349 16.10 0.44 -11.26
C VAL A 349 17.06 -0.74 -11.48
N ASN A 350 16.57 -1.98 -11.48
CA ASN A 350 17.41 -3.17 -11.69
C ASN A 350 18.11 -3.16 -13.06
N ASN A 351 17.44 -2.67 -14.11
CA ASN A 351 18.05 -2.56 -15.44
C ASN A 351 19.13 -1.47 -15.50
N ASN A 352 19.04 -0.45 -14.65
CA ASN A 352 19.96 0.67 -14.61
C ASN A 352 21.11 0.52 -13.57
N THR A 353 20.96 -0.34 -12.57
CA THR A 353 21.87 -0.44 -11.40
C THR A 353 23.00 -1.48 -11.50
N GLY A 354 23.18 -2.13 -12.65
CA GLY A 354 24.24 -3.13 -12.85
C GLY A 354 24.06 -4.40 -12.00
N GLN A 355 25.06 -5.29 -12.01
CA GLN A 355 24.99 -6.60 -11.34
C GLN A 355 25.21 -6.55 -9.81
N ASP A 356 25.74 -5.45 -9.28
CA ASP A 356 26.10 -5.32 -7.85
C ASP A 356 24.91 -5.01 -6.92
N ASN A 357 23.70 -4.99 -7.47
CA ASN A 357 22.50 -4.71 -6.70
C ASN A 357 22.14 -5.88 -5.76
N ARG A 358 22.25 -5.64 -4.45
CA ARG A 358 21.90 -6.61 -3.38
C ARG A 358 20.40 -6.96 -3.31
N ASN A 359 19.56 -6.37 -4.15
CA ASN A 359 18.13 -6.71 -4.24
C ASN A 359 17.84 -8.18 -4.60
N SER A 360 18.83 -8.90 -5.13
CA SER A 360 18.75 -10.34 -5.42
C SER A 360 19.01 -11.23 -4.20
N GLU A 361 19.53 -10.67 -3.10
CA GLU A 361 19.83 -11.45 -1.90
C GLU A 361 18.56 -11.85 -1.15
N TRP A 362 18.48 -13.15 -0.84
CA TRP A 362 17.41 -13.69 -0.02
C TRP A 362 17.73 -13.50 1.46
N THR A 363 16.88 -12.74 2.15
CA THR A 363 17.00 -12.55 3.60
C THR A 363 16.11 -13.53 4.36
N PHE A 364 16.44 -13.78 5.63
CA PHE A 364 15.59 -14.60 6.50
C PHE A 364 14.17 -14.02 6.64
N GLY A 365 14.04 -12.69 6.65
CA GLY A 365 12.75 -11.99 6.71
C GLY A 365 11.86 -12.29 5.50
N GLN A 366 12.43 -12.38 4.30
CA GLN A 366 11.71 -12.76 3.08
C GLN A 366 11.16 -14.18 3.14
N ILE A 367 11.95 -15.14 3.61
CA ILE A 367 11.50 -16.53 3.75
C ILE A 367 10.37 -16.60 4.78
N LEU A 368 10.52 -15.92 5.91
CA LEU A 368 9.49 -15.87 6.95
C LEU A 368 8.20 -15.23 6.42
N SER A 369 8.28 -14.19 5.59
CA SER A 369 7.10 -13.55 5.02
C SER A 369 6.30 -14.49 4.12
N LEU A 370 6.96 -15.33 3.32
CA LEU A 370 6.30 -16.38 2.52
C LEU A 370 5.58 -17.42 3.40
N THR A 371 6.15 -17.78 4.55
CA THR A 371 5.52 -18.76 5.45
C THR A 371 4.23 -18.25 6.12
N THR A 372 4.01 -16.93 6.14
CA THR A 372 2.82 -16.30 6.75
C THR A 372 1.51 -16.79 6.11
N TRP A 373 1.55 -17.23 4.86
CA TRP A 373 0.39 -17.69 4.11
C TRP A 373 0.07 -19.17 4.31
N ILE A 374 1.04 -19.97 4.76
CA ILE A 374 0.90 -21.43 4.89
C ILE A 374 -0.28 -21.82 5.79
N PRO A 375 -0.48 -21.24 6.99
CA PRO A 375 -1.61 -21.63 7.84
C PRO A 375 -2.97 -21.41 7.18
N ALA A 376 -3.14 -20.30 6.45
CA ALA A 376 -4.39 -19.99 5.75
C ALA A 376 -4.65 -20.95 4.58
N ILE A 377 -3.61 -21.27 3.80
CA ILE A 377 -3.70 -22.21 2.68
C ILE A 377 -4.00 -23.63 3.19
N VAL A 378 -3.28 -24.10 4.22
CA VAL A 378 -3.49 -25.43 4.81
C VAL A 378 -4.91 -25.56 5.36
N GLU A 379 -5.43 -24.52 6.00
CA GLU A 379 -6.80 -24.53 6.49
C GLU A 379 -7.82 -24.57 5.35
N LEU A 380 -7.67 -23.71 4.34
CA LEU A 380 -8.55 -23.69 3.18
C LEU A 380 -8.60 -25.07 2.50
N VAL A 381 -7.43 -25.65 2.23
CA VAL A 381 -7.29 -27.00 1.64
C VAL A 381 -7.95 -28.05 2.53
N THR A 382 -7.71 -28.01 3.84
CA THR A 382 -8.28 -28.98 4.79
C THR A 382 -9.81 -28.91 4.82
N ILE A 383 -10.39 -27.71 4.76
CA ILE A 383 -11.85 -27.52 4.75
C ILE A 383 -12.45 -27.96 3.41
N ILE A 384 -11.77 -27.70 2.29
CA ILE A 384 -12.23 -28.15 0.95
C ILE A 384 -12.30 -29.67 0.89
N PHE A 385 -11.29 -30.39 1.39
CA PHE A 385 -11.23 -31.84 1.29
C PHE A 385 -12.03 -32.58 2.37
N ASN A 386 -11.96 -32.14 3.63
CA ASN A 386 -12.56 -32.87 4.75
C ASN A 386 -13.90 -32.28 5.21
N GLY A 387 -14.32 -31.17 4.62
CA GLY A 387 -15.49 -30.41 5.06
C GLY A 387 -15.21 -29.53 6.30
N PRO A 388 -16.13 -28.60 6.60
CA PRO A 388 -15.96 -27.61 7.65
C PRO A 388 -15.92 -28.23 9.06
N GLU A 389 -16.61 -29.33 9.30
CA GLU A 389 -16.67 -29.96 10.62
C GLU A 389 -15.32 -30.57 11.02
N THR A 390 -14.70 -31.36 10.14
CA THR A 390 -13.38 -31.95 10.41
C THR A 390 -12.27 -30.90 10.38
N GLY A 391 -12.39 -29.88 9.54
CA GLY A 391 -11.44 -28.76 9.50
C GLY A 391 -11.45 -27.92 10.77
N LEU A 392 -12.63 -27.51 11.24
CA LEU A 392 -12.78 -26.61 12.40
C LEU A 392 -12.71 -27.33 13.74
N SER A 393 -13.15 -28.60 13.84
CA SER A 393 -13.11 -29.36 15.10
C SER A 393 -11.71 -29.51 15.67
N LYS A 394 -10.67 -29.54 14.82
CA LYS A 394 -9.27 -29.58 15.26
C LYS A 394 -8.81 -28.29 15.95
N LYS A 395 -9.46 -27.15 15.70
CA LYS A 395 -9.14 -25.85 16.32
C LYS A 395 -9.93 -25.57 17.59
N VAL A 396 -11.05 -26.25 17.78
CA VAL A 396 -11.89 -26.11 18.96
C VAL A 396 -11.29 -26.94 20.09
N SER A 397 -11.14 -26.34 21.28
CA SER A 397 -10.64 -27.07 22.46
C SER A 397 -11.50 -28.32 22.68
N ARG A 398 -10.87 -29.44 23.10
CA ARG A 398 -11.54 -30.74 23.33
C ARG A 398 -12.77 -30.68 24.26
N LYS A 399 -12.92 -29.60 25.02
CA LYS A 399 -14.09 -29.32 25.88
C LYS A 399 -15.34 -28.89 25.12
N TYR A 400 -15.21 -28.55 23.84
CA TYR A 400 -16.30 -28.04 23.01
C TYR A 400 -16.43 -28.91 21.76
N GLN A 401 -17.67 -29.20 21.37
CA GLN A 401 -17.98 -29.93 20.16
C GLN A 401 -18.62 -28.96 19.15
N VAL A 402 -18.18 -29.04 17.90
CA VAL A 402 -18.85 -28.34 16.79
C VAL A 402 -20.12 -29.13 16.50
N VAL A 403 -21.28 -28.56 16.79
CA VAL A 403 -22.58 -29.18 16.51
C VAL A 403 -23.25 -28.38 15.40
N ARG A 404 -23.70 -29.06 14.34
CA ARG A 404 -24.53 -28.41 13.32
C ARG A 404 -25.79 -27.86 13.97
N ASN A 405 -26.10 -26.61 13.67
CA ASN A 405 -27.32 -26.00 14.17
C ASN A 405 -28.53 -26.55 13.38
N MET A 406 -29.05 -27.71 13.81
CA MET A 406 -30.18 -28.42 13.16
C MET A 406 -31.49 -27.60 13.11
N LYS A 407 -31.53 -26.45 13.79
CA LYS A 407 -32.70 -25.56 13.81
C LYS A 407 -33.02 -24.94 12.44
N TYR A 408 -32.07 -24.92 11.51
CA TYR A 408 -32.27 -24.40 10.15
C TYR A 408 -32.72 -25.48 9.14
N GLU A 409 -32.25 -26.72 9.27
CA GLU A 409 -32.65 -27.82 8.35
C GLU A 409 -34.15 -28.18 8.49
N GLY A 410 -34.72 -28.05 9.69
CA GLY A 410 -36.16 -28.30 9.90
C GLY A 410 -37.09 -27.29 9.22
N LEU A 411 -36.61 -26.09 8.90
CA LEU A 411 -37.38 -25.07 8.16
C LEU A 411 -37.31 -25.27 6.65
N GLU A 412 -36.19 -25.80 6.14
CA GLU A 412 -36.05 -26.12 4.72
C GLU A 412 -36.83 -27.39 4.36
N HIS A 413 -36.79 -28.41 5.21
CA HIS A 413 -37.58 -29.63 4.98
C HIS A 413 -39.10 -29.44 5.14
N ARG A 414 -39.57 -28.57 6.04
CA ARG A 414 -41.02 -28.25 6.16
C ARG A 414 -41.59 -27.53 4.95
N ASN A 415 -40.78 -26.73 4.24
CA ASN A 415 -41.26 -26.04 3.05
C ASN A 415 -41.34 -26.98 1.83
N THR A 416 -40.52 -28.04 1.79
CA THR A 416 -40.66 -29.11 0.77
C THR A 416 -41.73 -30.15 1.12
N SER A 417 -42.02 -30.40 2.41
CA SER A 417 -43.06 -31.37 2.80
C SER A 417 -44.49 -30.80 2.74
N MET A 418 -44.67 -29.46 2.73
CA MET A 418 -46.00 -28.85 2.50
C MET A 418 -46.42 -28.79 1.02
N GLN A 419 -45.64 -29.36 0.09
CA GLN A 419 -46.04 -29.52 -1.31
C GLN A 419 -46.61 -30.91 -1.64
N GLY A 420 -46.73 -31.81 -0.66
CA GLY A 420 -47.18 -33.20 -0.87
C GLY A 420 -48.44 -33.64 -0.12
N GLU A 421 -48.91 -32.93 0.92
CA GLU A 421 -50.09 -33.35 1.68
C GLU A 421 -51.08 -32.20 1.88
N GLY A 422 -52.18 -32.29 1.13
CA GLY A 422 -53.51 -31.89 1.59
C GLY A 422 -53.67 -30.45 2.06
N ALA A 423 -53.72 -29.51 1.12
CA ALA A 423 -54.51 -28.30 1.31
C ALA A 423 -56.00 -28.69 1.47
N ASN A 424 -56.40 -29.03 2.69
CA ASN A 424 -57.81 -29.00 3.08
C ASN A 424 -58.23 -27.53 3.18
N CYS A 425 -58.52 -26.93 2.02
CA CYS A 425 -59.36 -25.76 1.96
C CYS A 425 -60.77 -26.17 2.39
N HIS A 426 -61.16 -25.80 3.61
CA HIS A 426 -62.57 -25.76 3.96
C HIS A 426 -63.25 -24.69 3.10
N THR A 427 -63.88 -25.11 2.01
CA THR A 427 -64.89 -24.33 1.31
C THR A 427 -66.15 -24.32 2.15
N ARG A 428 -66.42 -23.20 2.82
CA ARG A 428 -67.76 -22.88 3.32
C ARG A 428 -68.54 -22.26 2.18
N VAL A 429 -69.48 -23.02 1.63
CA VAL A 429 -70.45 -22.54 0.63
C VAL A 429 -71.60 -21.93 1.42
N ASP A 430 -71.55 -20.61 1.62
CA ASP A 430 -72.74 -19.83 1.89
C ASP A 430 -72.95 -18.89 0.69
N SER A 431 -74.19 -18.88 0.22
CA SER A 431 -74.71 -18.27 -1.00
C SER A 431 -74.30 -16.81 -1.22
N GLY A 432 -73.76 -16.53 -2.41
CA GLY A 432 -73.79 -15.21 -3.06
C GLY A 432 -72.62 -14.29 -2.73
N ASN A 433 -71.65 -14.24 -3.65
CA ASN A 433 -70.48 -13.34 -3.71
C ASN A 433 -69.43 -13.48 -2.60
N VAL A 434 -68.31 -14.11 -2.96
CA VAL A 434 -67.06 -14.08 -2.18
C VAL A 434 -65.92 -13.65 -3.11
N GLU A 435 -65.45 -12.42 -2.91
CA GLU A 435 -64.12 -12.00 -3.33
C GLU A 435 -63.07 -12.74 -2.49
N SER A 436 -62.19 -13.51 -3.13
CA SER A 436 -61.05 -14.11 -2.44
C SER A 436 -59.91 -13.10 -2.35
N ILE A 437 -59.83 -12.36 -1.24
CA ILE A 437 -58.62 -11.62 -0.87
C ILE A 437 -57.60 -12.62 -0.31
N CYS A 438 -56.73 -13.11 -1.17
CA CYS A 438 -55.55 -13.87 -0.76
C CYS A 438 -54.52 -12.88 -0.18
N SER A 439 -54.58 -12.64 1.13
CA SER A 439 -53.57 -11.84 1.82
C SER A 439 -52.24 -12.59 1.81
N ARG A 440 -51.38 -12.18 0.87
CA ARG A 440 -49.99 -12.62 0.74
C ARG A 440 -49.21 -12.09 1.95
N LYS A 441 -49.20 -12.84 3.06
CA LYS A 441 -48.28 -12.59 4.17
C LYS A 441 -46.86 -12.86 3.68
N HIS A 442 -46.19 -11.80 3.26
CA HIS A 442 -44.75 -11.77 3.07
C HIS A 442 -44.09 -12.27 4.37
N MET A 443 -43.45 -13.43 4.26
CA MET A 443 -42.62 -13.99 5.31
C MET A 443 -41.36 -13.13 5.40
N TYR A 444 -41.38 -12.16 6.30
CA TYR A 444 -40.19 -11.44 6.71
C TYR A 444 -39.23 -12.41 7.38
N TYR A 445 -37.95 -12.37 6.97
CA TYR A 445 -36.86 -12.95 7.74
C TYR A 445 -36.86 -12.31 9.13
N GLN A 446 -37.49 -12.97 10.09
CA GLN A 446 -37.40 -12.59 11.49
C GLN A 446 -36.14 -13.26 12.05
N THR A 447 -34.99 -12.64 11.82
CA THR A 447 -33.80 -12.90 12.63
C THR A 447 -34.17 -12.66 14.08
N ARG A 448 -34.08 -13.72 14.90
CA ARG A 448 -34.32 -13.63 16.34
C ARG A 448 -33.52 -12.46 16.92
N ALA A 449 -34.24 -11.58 17.62
CA ALA A 449 -33.68 -10.50 18.40
C ALA A 449 -32.73 -11.05 19.47
N TYR A 450 -31.44 -11.06 19.15
CA TYR A 450 -30.41 -10.85 20.17
C TYR A 450 -30.59 -9.42 20.71
N PRO A 451 -30.32 -9.15 22.00
CA PRO A 451 -30.52 -7.82 22.57
C PRO A 451 -29.83 -6.77 21.69
N ALA A 452 -30.62 -5.77 21.27
CA ALA A 452 -30.40 -4.82 20.20
C ALA A 452 -29.24 -3.80 20.42
N CYS A 453 -28.21 -4.17 21.18
CA CYS A 453 -27.22 -3.21 21.66
C CYS A 453 -26.05 -2.95 20.71
N PHE A 454 -25.80 -3.74 19.65
CA PHE A 454 -24.54 -3.57 18.89
C PHE A 454 -24.54 -3.94 17.41
N HIS A 455 -25.70 -4.12 16.77
CA HIS A 455 -25.81 -4.41 15.33
C HIS A 455 -25.60 -3.17 14.42
N ASN A 456 -25.34 -2.00 15.00
CA ASN A 456 -25.30 -0.72 14.27
C ASN A 456 -23.90 -0.29 13.77
N VAL A 457 -22.87 -1.10 14.00
CA VAL A 457 -21.44 -0.79 13.72
C VAL A 457 -21.05 -1.13 12.26
N HIS A 458 -22.00 -1.45 11.38
CA HIS A 458 -21.71 -1.74 9.96
C HIS A 458 -22.27 -0.67 9.02
N VAL A 459 -23.22 0.15 9.47
CA VAL A 459 -24.03 0.97 8.57
C VAL A 459 -23.34 2.28 8.17
N LEU A 460 -22.37 2.78 8.94
CA LEU A 460 -21.65 4.02 8.63
C LEU A 460 -20.42 3.85 7.73
N LEU A 461 -19.86 2.64 7.58
CA LEU A 461 -18.84 2.36 6.56
C LEU A 461 -19.43 2.48 5.13
N ASN A 462 -20.76 2.29 4.98
CA ASN A 462 -21.46 2.44 3.71
C ASN A 462 -21.87 3.87 3.40
N TYR A 463 -21.84 4.78 4.38
CA TYR A 463 -22.23 6.17 4.18
C TYR A 463 -21.32 6.90 3.16
N PHE A 464 -20.11 6.39 2.93
CA PHE A 464 -19.12 7.09 2.11
C PHE A 464 -18.86 6.48 0.73
N LEU A 465 -19.15 5.20 0.49
CA LEU A 465 -19.08 4.63 -0.86
C LEU A 465 -20.15 5.18 -1.82
N GLY A 466 -21.07 6.01 -1.32
CA GLY A 466 -21.98 6.80 -2.16
C GLY A 466 -21.59 8.28 -2.31
N ILE A 467 -20.44 8.72 -1.77
CA ILE A 467 -19.90 10.09 -1.94
C ILE A 467 -18.68 10.08 -2.89
N LEU A 468 -17.95 8.96 -2.96
CA LEU A 468 -17.17 8.59 -4.15
C LEU A 468 -18.13 8.12 -5.25
#